data_AF-A0AAI8Z548-F1
#
_entry.id   AF-A0AAI8Z548-F1
#
_cell.length_a   1.000
_cell.length_b   1.000
_cell.length_c   1.000
_cell.angle_alpha   90.00
_cell.angle_beta   90.00
_cell.angle_gamma   90.00
#
_symmetry.space_group_name_H-M   'P 1'
#
loop_
_entity.id
_entity.type
_entity.pdbx_description
1 polymer ?
#
loop_
_entity_poly.entity_id
_entity_poly.type
_entity_poly.pdbx_seq_one_letter_code
_entity_poly.pdbx_strand_id
1 'polypeptide(L)'
;MASTGALWWMTPLQAIAAVSAGVNCGASGLQSVMVFPLLELPEVPAIYSAKQMRWLLHWSDRLFPRVNALSEILNLSTTIIAFLKRHENRAAAEKWPFLAAAFALNVATTAWSLGIQVPMNGGMRECARNLENKNGDDEKSEKEFRRLQARWKPRALVRASMMLASCVVGLYTVYLDGKYI
;
A
#
# COMPACT_ATOMS: atom_id res chain seq x y z
N MET A 1 21.25 -14.76 -34.29
CA MET A 1 20.83 -13.96 -33.12
C MET A 1 19.31 -13.90 -33.08
N ALA A 2 18.68 -15.05 -32.83
CA ALA A 2 17.23 -15.24 -32.90
C ALA A 2 16.68 -15.46 -31.48
N SER A 3 15.53 -14.83 -31.24
CA SER A 3 14.74 -14.80 -30.01
C SER A 3 14.44 -16.19 -29.43
N THR A 4 15.35 -16.72 -28.60
CA THR A 4 15.01 -17.81 -27.68
C THR A 4 14.30 -17.21 -26.47
N GLY A 5 12.97 -17.11 -26.53
CA GLY A 5 12.09 -17.16 -25.36
C GLY A 5 12.00 -15.93 -24.45
N ALA A 6 12.63 -14.79 -24.71
CA ALA A 6 12.56 -13.63 -23.83
C ALA A 6 11.11 -13.14 -23.64
N LEU A 7 10.58 -13.25 -22.43
CA LEU A 7 9.26 -12.74 -22.01
C LEU A 7 9.31 -11.20 -21.86
N TRP A 8 9.78 -10.50 -22.89
CA TRP A 8 10.09 -9.07 -22.89
C TRP A 8 8.89 -8.20 -22.48
N TRP A 9 7.67 -8.67 -22.78
CA TRP A 9 6.41 -8.02 -22.41
C TRP A 9 6.08 -8.11 -20.91
N MET A 10 6.71 -9.00 -20.14
CA MET A 10 6.52 -9.08 -18.68
C MET A 10 7.20 -7.91 -17.95
N THR A 11 8.32 -7.42 -18.49
CA THR A 11 9.10 -6.30 -17.93
C THR A 11 8.26 -5.05 -17.68
N PRO A 12 7.52 -4.49 -18.67
CA PRO A 12 6.69 -3.31 -18.42
C PRO A 12 5.58 -3.56 -17.40
N LEU A 13 4.99 -4.76 -17.38
CA LEU A 13 3.94 -5.11 -16.41
C LEU A 13 4.49 -5.17 -14.98
N GLN A 14 5.66 -5.78 -14.79
CA GLN A 14 6.34 -5.85 -13.50
C GLN A 14 6.82 -4.46 -13.04
N ALA A 15 7.32 -3.63 -13.96
CA ALA A 15 7.69 -2.26 -13.65
C ALA A 15 6.48 -1.45 -13.16
N ILE A 16 5.33 -1.55 -13.83
CA ILE A 16 4.09 -0.89 -13.40
C ILE A 16 3.64 -1.42 -12.03
N ALA A 17 3.70 -2.74 -11.80
CA ALA A 17 3.32 -3.34 -10.53
C ALA A 17 4.23 -2.86 -9.38
N ALA A 18 5.55 -2.80 -9.60
CA ALA A 18 6.54 -2.33 -8.64
C ALA A 18 6.41 -0.82 -8.35
N VAL A 19 6.21 0.01 -9.37
CA VAL A 19 5.97 1.45 -9.21
C VAL A 19 4.67 1.70 -8.45
N SER A 20 3.60 0.94 -8.75
CA SER A 20 2.32 1.06 -8.03
C SER A 20 2.47 0.73 -6.55
N ALA A 21 3.22 -0.32 -6.21
CA ALA A 21 3.54 -0.67 -4.83
C ALA A 21 4.39 0.43 -4.15
N GLY A 22 5.38 0.98 -4.87
CA GLY A 22 6.23 2.08 -4.40
C GLY A 22 5.45 3.37 -4.12
N VAL A 23 4.54 3.78 -5.01
CA VAL A 23 3.67 4.96 -4.82
C VAL A 23 2.79 4.80 -3.59
N ASN A 24 2.17 3.63 -3.40
CA ASN A 24 1.37 3.35 -2.22
C ASN A 24 2.19 3.32 -0.92
N CYS A 25 3.42 2.80 -0.96
CA CYS A 25 4.36 2.86 0.15
C CYS A 25 4.70 4.31 0.49
N GLY A 26 5.11 5.11 -0.49
CA GLY A 26 5.47 6.52 -0.33
C GLY A 26 4.32 7.34 0.26
N ALA A 27 3.10 7.16 -0.25
CA ALA A 27 1.94 7.85 0.26
C ALA A 27 1.60 7.44 1.71
N SER A 28 1.67 6.14 2.03
CA SER A 28 1.45 5.64 3.41
C SER A 28 2.54 6.14 4.37
N GLY A 29 3.81 6.16 3.93
CA GLY A 29 4.94 6.67 4.70
C GLY A 29 4.83 8.16 4.98
N LEU A 30 4.55 8.98 3.96
CA LEU A 30 4.34 10.42 4.10
C LEU A 30 3.18 10.74 5.06
N GLN A 31 2.07 10.00 4.94
CA GLN A 31 0.95 10.18 5.88
C GLN A 31 1.36 9.85 7.32
N SER A 32 2.07 8.74 7.53
CA SER A 32 2.46 8.27 8.87
C SER A 32 3.53 9.14 9.55
N VAL A 33 4.51 9.62 8.77
CA VAL A 33 5.73 10.27 9.27
C VAL A 33 5.63 11.79 9.26
N MET A 34 4.89 12.38 8.31
CA MET A 34 4.78 13.84 8.20
C MET A 34 3.39 14.33 8.56
N VAL A 35 2.35 13.80 7.91
CA VAL A 35 0.99 14.38 8.03
C VAL A 35 0.39 14.15 9.40
N PHE A 36 0.36 12.90 9.89
CA PHE A 36 -0.26 12.60 11.18
C PHE A 36 0.43 13.27 12.38
N PRO A 37 1.78 13.35 12.46
CA PRO A 37 2.45 14.11 13.52
C PRO A 37 2.10 15.60 13.53
N LEU A 38 2.00 16.25 12.37
CA LEU A 38 1.56 17.66 12.28
C LEU A 38 0.13 17.84 12.80
N LEU A 39 -0.76 16.89 12.51
CA LEU A 39 -2.15 16.90 12.96
C LEU A 39 -2.31 16.59 14.46
N GLU A 40 -1.26 16.11 15.13
CA GLU A 40 -1.22 15.75 16.55
C GLU A 40 -0.60 16.83 17.44
N LEU A 41 -0.12 17.93 16.86
CA LEU A 41 0.44 19.03 17.65
C LEU A 41 -0.62 19.60 18.61
N PRO A 42 -0.25 19.91 19.86
CA PRO A 42 -1.18 20.41 20.88
C PRO A 42 -1.79 21.76 20.50
N GLU A 43 -1.11 22.52 19.65
CA GLU A 43 -1.56 23.81 19.12
C GLU A 43 -2.64 23.68 18.04
N VAL A 44 -2.87 22.48 17.50
CA VAL A 44 -3.85 22.22 16.45
C VAL A 44 -5.16 21.74 17.07
N PRO A 45 -6.25 22.54 17.00
CA PRO A 45 -7.53 22.14 17.56
C PRO A 45 -8.03 20.83 16.93
N ALA A 46 -8.60 19.96 17.75
CA ALA A 46 -9.03 18.63 17.33
C ALA A 46 -10.04 18.66 16.18
N ILE A 47 -10.90 19.69 16.08
CA ILE A 47 -11.83 19.88 14.96
C ILE A 47 -11.10 20.00 13.61
N TYR A 48 -10.03 20.80 13.52
CA TYR A 48 -9.32 21.00 12.26
C TYR A 48 -8.52 19.75 11.88
N SER A 49 -7.91 19.10 12.88
CA SER A 49 -7.25 17.80 12.73
C SER A 49 -8.22 16.74 12.19
N ALA A 50 -9.42 16.66 12.78
CA ALA A 50 -10.50 15.78 12.37
C ALA A 50 -10.99 16.04 10.95
N LYS A 51 -11.19 17.31 10.57
CA LYS A 51 -11.59 17.71 9.21
C LYS A 51 -10.56 17.29 8.16
N GLN A 52 -9.29 17.62 8.38
CA GLN A 52 -8.20 17.25 7.47
C GLN A 52 -8.04 15.74 7.39
N MET A 53 -8.12 15.04 8.53
CA MET A 53 -8.05 13.58 8.57
C MET A 53 -9.18 12.93 7.78
N ARG A 54 -10.43 13.40 7.94
CA ARG A 54 -11.58 12.86 7.20
C ARG A 54 -11.39 13.01 5.69
N TRP A 55 -10.89 14.16 5.24
CA TRP A 55 -10.59 14.40 3.83
C TRP A 55 -9.48 13.47 3.31
N LEU A 56 -8.37 13.34 4.04
CA LEU A 56 -7.28 12.44 3.68
C LEU A 56 -7.72 10.99 3.60
N LEU A 57 -8.49 10.52 4.59
CA LEU A 57 -9.04 9.17 4.62
C LEU A 57 -9.99 8.93 3.45
N HIS A 58 -10.82 9.91 3.08
CA HIS A 58 -11.75 9.79 1.95
C HIS A 58 -11.00 9.54 0.63
N TRP A 59 -9.94 10.30 0.37
CA TRP A 59 -9.12 10.12 -0.84
C TRP A 59 -8.29 8.85 -0.80
N SER A 60 -7.74 8.51 0.38
CA SER A 60 -7.00 7.28 0.62
C SER A 60 -7.83 6.04 0.26
N ASP A 61 -9.09 5.97 0.73
CA ASP A 61 -9.99 4.84 0.46
C ASP A 61 -10.44 4.77 -1.01
N ARG A 62 -10.42 5.89 -1.74
CA ARG A 62 -10.80 5.92 -3.15
C ARG A 62 -9.66 5.53 -4.08
N LEU A 63 -8.44 5.97 -3.78
CA LEU A 63 -7.28 5.82 -4.66
C LEU A 63 -6.48 4.56 -4.36
N PHE A 64 -6.09 4.33 -3.10
CA PHE A 64 -5.15 3.26 -2.78
C PHE A 64 -5.68 1.85 -3.07
N PRO A 65 -6.96 1.50 -2.82
CA PRO A 65 -7.46 0.17 -3.17
C PRO A 65 -7.38 -0.10 -4.67
N ARG A 66 -7.63 0.91 -5.52
CA ARG A 66 -7.58 0.76 -6.98
C ARG A 66 -6.15 0.56 -7.47
N VAL A 67 -5.21 1.34 -6.95
CA VAL A 67 -3.78 1.22 -7.28
C VAL A 67 -3.23 -0.12 -6.79
N ASN A 68 -3.63 -0.56 -5.59
CA ASN A 68 -3.20 -1.86 -5.05
C ASN A 68 -3.79 -3.03 -5.84
N ALA A 69 -5.07 -2.98 -6.20
CA ALA A 69 -5.73 -4.00 -7.03
C ALA A 69 -5.05 -4.14 -8.40
N LEU A 70 -4.63 -3.03 -9.02
CA LEU A 70 -3.87 -3.08 -10.26
C LEU A 70 -2.54 -3.83 -10.07
N SER A 71 -1.80 -3.53 -9.00
CA SER A 71 -0.54 -4.24 -8.69
C SER A 71 -0.76 -5.72 -8.41
N GLU A 72 -1.83 -6.09 -7.69
CA GLU A 72 -2.19 -7.48 -7.41
C GLU A 72 -2.52 -8.26 -8.68
N ILE A 73 -3.35 -7.69 -9.57
CA ILE A 73 -3.72 -8.33 -10.84
C ILE A 73 -2.48 -8.56 -11.70
N LEU A 74 -1.63 -7.53 -11.84
CA LEU A 74 -0.41 -7.63 -12.65
C LEU A 74 0.58 -8.65 -12.07
N ASN A 75 0.77 -8.67 -10.75
CA ASN A 75 1.63 -9.66 -10.09
C ASN A 75 1.05 -11.07 -10.19
N LEU A 76 -0.27 -11.25 -10.08
CA LEU A 76 -0.92 -12.53 -10.26
C LEU A 76 -0.75 -13.07 -11.68
N SER A 77 -1.07 -12.25 -12.69
CA SER A 77 -0.95 -12.64 -14.09
C SER A 77 0.49 -13.01 -14.45
N THR A 78 1.46 -12.20 -14.02
CA THR A 78 2.88 -12.49 -14.27
C THR A 78 3.39 -13.72 -13.50
N THR A 79 2.90 -13.95 -12.28
CA THR A 79 3.23 -15.17 -11.51
C THR A 79 2.69 -16.43 -12.17
N ILE A 80 1.42 -16.43 -12.60
CA ILE A 80 0.80 -17.58 -13.29
C ILE A 80 1.58 -17.90 -14.57
N ILE A 81 1.91 -16.87 -15.36
CA ILE A 81 2.59 -17.07 -16.64
C ILE A 81 4.04 -17.55 -16.42
N ALA A 82 4.76 -16.99 -15.44
CA ALA A 82 6.08 -17.47 -15.05
C ALA A 82 6.04 -18.93 -14.58
N PHE A 83 5.01 -19.31 -13.81
CA PHE A 83 4.82 -20.69 -13.37
C PHE A 83 4.60 -21.62 -14.57
N LEU A 84 3.70 -21.29 -15.50
CA LEU A 84 3.40 -22.13 -16.66
C LEU A 84 4.62 -22.29 -17.58
N LYS A 85 5.42 -21.23 -17.76
CA LYS A 85 6.60 -21.23 -18.64
C LYS A 85 7.91 -21.62 -17.96
N ARG A 86 7.89 -21.99 -16.68
CA ARG A 86 9.11 -22.31 -15.90
C ARG A 86 10.00 -23.40 -16.52
N HIS A 87 9.41 -24.40 -17.16
CA HIS A 87 10.15 -25.51 -17.77
C HIS A 87 10.66 -25.21 -19.17
N GLU A 88 10.06 -24.20 -19.83
CA GLU A 88 10.40 -23.79 -21.19
C GLU A 88 11.39 -22.62 -21.21
N ASN A 89 11.45 -21.83 -20.13
CA ASN A 89 12.27 -20.64 -20.03
C ASN A 89 12.94 -20.51 -18.66
N ARG A 90 14.29 -20.50 -18.66
CA ARG A 90 15.12 -20.31 -17.46
C ARG A 90 14.80 -19.01 -16.71
N ALA A 91 14.59 -17.91 -17.41
CA ALA A 91 14.24 -16.63 -16.79
C ALA A 91 12.87 -16.70 -16.08
N ALA A 92 11.92 -17.49 -16.59
CA ALA A 92 10.63 -17.70 -15.93
C ALA A 92 10.79 -18.54 -14.65
N ALA A 93 11.62 -19.60 -14.69
CA ALA A 93 11.91 -20.42 -13.52
C ALA A 93 12.57 -19.63 -12.38
N GLU A 94 13.55 -18.78 -12.71
CA GLU A 94 14.26 -17.99 -11.71
C GLU A 94 13.42 -16.86 -11.11
N LYS A 95 12.50 -16.27 -11.89
CA LYS A 95 11.63 -15.18 -11.41
C LYS A 95 10.40 -15.64 -10.65
N TRP A 96 9.88 -16.81 -10.99
CA TRP A 96 8.65 -17.35 -10.38
C TRP A 96 8.62 -17.24 -8.84
N PRO A 97 9.66 -17.63 -8.08
CA PRO A 97 9.60 -17.53 -6.61
C PRO A 97 9.49 -16.07 -6.12
N PHE A 98 10.16 -15.13 -6.81
CA PHE A 98 10.12 -13.71 -6.47
C PHE A 98 8.78 -13.07 -6.84
N LEU A 99 8.21 -13.43 -8.00
CA LEU A 99 6.87 -12.97 -8.39
C LEU A 99 5.79 -13.49 -7.44
N ALA A 100 5.90 -14.76 -7.04
CA ALA A 100 5.01 -15.35 -6.04
C ALA A 100 5.14 -14.64 -4.69
N ALA A 101 6.36 -14.31 -4.26
CA ALA A 101 6.60 -13.54 -3.04
C ALA A 101 6.04 -12.12 -3.12
N ALA A 102 6.24 -11.41 -4.24
CA ALA A 102 5.68 -10.07 -4.46
C ALA A 102 4.15 -10.09 -4.46
N PHE A 103 3.54 -11.10 -5.08
CA PHE A 103 2.10 -11.32 -5.04
C PHE A 103 1.59 -11.58 -3.62
N ALA A 104 2.23 -12.49 -2.88
CA ALA A 104 1.86 -12.80 -1.50
C ALA A 104 1.96 -11.58 -0.58
N LEU A 105 2.99 -10.74 -0.74
CA LEU A 105 3.15 -9.49 0.02
C LEU A 105 2.05 -8.47 -0.30
N ASN A 106 1.61 -8.36 -1.56
CA ASN A 106 0.49 -7.49 -1.91
C ASN A 106 -0.83 -8.00 -1.30
N VAL A 107 -1.11 -9.31 -1.38
CA VAL A 107 -2.29 -9.92 -0.75
C VAL A 107 -2.27 -9.70 0.76
N ALA A 108 -1.13 -9.89 1.42
CA ALA A 108 -0.95 -9.61 2.85
C ALA A 108 -1.21 -8.14 3.17
N THR A 109 -0.74 -7.23 2.32
CA THR A 109 -1.00 -5.78 2.45
C THR A 109 -2.48 -5.46 2.34
N THR A 110 -3.20 -6.07 1.40
CA THR A 110 -4.66 -5.91 1.25
C THR A 110 -5.39 -6.46 2.46
N ALA A 111 -5.07 -7.68 2.89
CA ALA A 111 -5.66 -8.28 4.08
C ALA A 111 -5.44 -7.42 5.33
N TRP A 112 -4.22 -6.90 5.53
CA TRP A 112 -3.91 -5.97 6.61
C TRP A 112 -4.71 -4.67 6.54
N SER A 113 -4.82 -4.10 5.34
CA SER A 113 -5.54 -2.84 5.11
C SER A 113 -7.03 -3.01 5.41
N LEU A 114 -7.67 -4.03 4.85
CA LEU A 114 -9.10 -4.31 5.04
C LEU A 114 -9.42 -4.74 6.47
N GLY A 115 -8.59 -5.61 7.06
CA GLY A 115 -8.84 -6.15 8.39
C GLY A 115 -8.56 -5.17 9.54
N ILE A 116 -7.62 -4.24 9.36
CA ILE A 116 -7.13 -3.40 10.47
C ILE A 116 -7.26 -1.91 10.19
N GLN A 117 -6.82 -1.42 9.01
CA GLN A 117 -6.81 0.02 8.75
C GLN A 117 -8.20 0.57 8.42
N VAL A 118 -8.98 -0.11 7.59
CA VAL A 118 -10.35 0.30 7.22
C VAL A 118 -11.26 0.48 8.45
N PRO A 119 -11.37 -0.48 9.39
CA PRO A 119 -12.22 -0.29 10.57
C PRO A 119 -11.73 0.85 11.46
N MET A 120 -10.40 1.02 11.60
CA MET A 120 -9.82 2.13 12.37
C MET A 120 -10.08 3.49 11.71
N ASN A 121 -10.02 3.57 10.37
CA ASN A 121 -10.40 4.74 9.60
C ASN A 121 -11.89 5.08 9.80
N GLY A 122 -12.75 4.06 9.87
CA GLY A 122 -14.17 4.19 10.21
C GLY A 122 -14.37 4.83 11.59
N GLY A 123 -13.71 4.31 12.63
CA GLY A 123 -13.78 4.87 13.98
C GLY A 123 -13.26 6.31 14.06
N MET A 124 -12.16 6.63 13.37
CA MET A 124 -11.65 8.01 13.31
C MET A 124 -12.63 8.96 12.62
N ARG A 125 -13.32 8.52 11.56
CA ARG A 125 -14.36 9.33 10.88
C ARG A 125 -15.56 9.58 11.76
N GLU A 126 -15.97 8.61 12.55
CA GLU A 126 -17.08 8.76 13.49
C GLU A 126 -16.72 9.77 14.59
N CYS A 127 -15.55 9.64 15.20
CA CYS A 127 -15.06 10.62 16.18
C CYS A 127 -14.97 12.02 15.57
N ALA A 128 -14.45 12.13 14.34
CA ALA A 128 -14.38 13.39 13.61
C ALA A 128 -15.76 14.02 13.37
N ARG A 129 -16.77 13.22 13.01
CA ARG A 129 -18.15 13.68 12.84
C ARG A 129 -18.76 14.16 14.16
N ASN A 130 -18.50 13.46 15.27
CA ASN A 130 -19.00 13.86 16.58
C ASN A 130 -18.38 15.18 17.06
N LEU A 131 -17.08 15.37 16.82
CA LEU A 131 -16.37 16.63 17.09
C LEU A 131 -16.90 17.79 16.25
N GLU A 132 -17.23 17.56 14.97
CA GLU A 132 -17.86 18.57 14.13
C GLU A 132 -19.27 18.94 14.62
N ASN A 133 -20.11 17.95 14.93
CA ASN A 133 -21.49 18.18 15.34
C ASN A 133 -21.63 18.90 16.69
N LYS A 134 -20.65 18.75 17.57
CA LYS A 134 -20.62 19.35 18.91
C LYS A 134 -19.68 20.56 19.01
N ASN A 135 -19.24 21.13 17.88
CA ASN A 135 -18.30 22.25 17.84
C ASN A 135 -17.04 22.06 18.70
N GLY A 136 -16.54 20.83 18.80
CA GLY A 136 -15.33 20.48 19.55
C GLY A 136 -15.51 20.28 21.04
N ASP A 137 -16.71 20.44 21.59
CA ASP A 137 -16.98 20.33 23.03
C ASP A 137 -17.21 18.87 23.49
N ASP A 138 -16.56 17.91 22.81
CA ASP A 138 -16.69 16.48 23.09
C ASP A 138 -15.33 15.86 23.41
N GLU A 139 -14.87 16.09 24.64
CA GLU A 139 -13.60 15.56 25.16
C GLU A 139 -13.46 14.05 24.99
N LYS A 140 -14.56 13.30 25.07
CA LYS A 140 -14.55 11.84 24.90
C LYS A 140 -14.22 11.47 23.46
N SER A 141 -14.87 12.12 22.50
CA SER A 141 -14.60 11.92 21.07
C SER A 141 -13.19 12.38 20.69
N GLU A 142 -12.68 13.45 21.30
CA GLU A 142 -11.30 13.91 21.11
C GLU A 142 -10.29 12.88 21.62
N LYS A 143 -10.45 12.40 22.86
CA LYS A 143 -9.53 11.44 23.46
C LYS A 143 -9.47 10.13 22.67
N GLU A 144 -10.61 9.62 22.22
CA GLU A 144 -10.65 8.42 21.39
C GLU A 144 -10.07 8.67 19.99
N PHE A 145 -10.31 9.85 19.39
CA PHE A 145 -9.70 10.23 18.12
C PHE A 145 -8.17 10.24 18.20
N ARG A 146 -7.59 10.89 19.22
CA ARG A 146 -6.14 10.92 19.46
C ARG A 146 -5.57 9.52 19.69
N ARG A 147 -6.28 8.68 20.45
CA ARG A 147 -5.89 7.29 20.69
C ARG A 147 -5.86 6.48 19.39
N LEU A 148 -6.85 6.66 18.52
CA LEU A 148 -6.91 5.99 17.22
C LEU A 148 -5.80 6.49 16.29
N GLN A 149 -5.50 7.79 16.26
CA GLN A 149 -4.38 8.35 15.49
C GLN A 149 -3.03 7.74 15.90
N ALA A 150 -2.74 7.72 17.21
CA ALA A 150 -1.51 7.13 17.74
C ALA A 150 -1.38 5.64 17.41
N ARG A 151 -2.50 4.92 17.40
CA ARG A 151 -2.61 3.51 17.03
C ARG A 151 -2.52 3.26 15.52
N TRP A 152 -2.86 4.26 14.71
CA TRP A 152 -2.86 4.16 13.26
C TRP A 152 -1.45 4.22 12.69
N LYS A 153 -0.62 5.16 13.16
CA LYS A 153 0.77 5.38 12.71
C LYS A 153 1.64 4.11 12.62
N PRO A 154 1.85 3.33 13.70
CA PRO A 154 2.71 2.15 13.62
C PRO A 154 2.14 1.09 12.66
N ARG A 155 0.81 1.00 12.53
CA ARG A 155 0.15 0.05 11.63
C ARG A 155 0.21 0.49 10.16
N ALA A 156 0.28 1.78 9.92
CA ALA A 156 0.54 2.35 8.61
C ALA A 156 2.00 2.16 8.18
N LEU A 157 2.95 2.22 9.11
CA LEU A 157 4.34 1.84 8.84
C LEU A 157 4.50 0.34 8.53
N VAL A 158 3.81 -0.54 9.26
CA VAL A 158 3.80 -1.98 8.92
C VAL A 158 3.27 -2.21 7.51
N ARG A 159 2.14 -1.58 7.16
CA ARG A 159 1.62 -1.62 5.79
C ARG A 159 2.66 -1.12 4.78
N ALA A 160 3.24 0.06 5.01
CA ALA A 160 4.25 0.63 4.13
C ALA A 160 5.47 -0.30 3.96
N SER A 161 5.94 -0.96 5.01
CA SER A 161 7.05 -1.91 4.94
C SER A 161 6.75 -3.14 4.07
N MET A 162 5.53 -3.68 4.12
CA MET A 162 5.11 -4.79 3.24
C MET A 162 5.08 -4.36 1.77
N MET A 163 4.62 -3.14 1.50
CA MET A 163 4.59 -2.57 0.15
C MET A 163 5.99 -2.25 -0.37
N LEU A 164 6.88 -1.77 0.49
CA LEU A 164 8.28 -1.56 0.17
C LEU A 164 8.97 -2.88 -0.15
N ALA A 165 8.77 -3.91 0.67
CA ALA A 165 9.31 -5.24 0.42
C ALA A 165 8.79 -5.80 -0.92
N SER A 166 7.50 -5.65 -1.21
CA SER A 166 6.92 -6.04 -2.50
C SER A 166 7.54 -5.27 -3.68
N CYS A 167 7.75 -3.96 -3.53
CA CYS A 167 8.40 -3.13 -4.52
C CYS A 167 9.85 -3.57 -4.79
N VAL A 168 10.64 -3.82 -3.74
CA VAL A 168 12.04 -4.28 -3.87
C VAL A 168 12.10 -5.64 -4.57
N VAL A 169 11.22 -6.57 -4.19
CA VAL A 169 11.15 -7.90 -4.84
C VAL A 169 10.73 -7.77 -6.30
N GLY A 170 9.76 -6.91 -6.62
CA GLY A 170 9.33 -6.64 -8.00
C GLY A 170 10.39 -5.94 -8.85
N LEU A 171 11.18 -5.02 -8.27
CA LEU A 171 12.33 -4.42 -8.96
C LEU A 171 13.43 -5.45 -9.23
N TYR A 172 13.63 -6.39 -8.30
CA TYR A 172 14.58 -7.48 -8.50
C TYR A 172 14.17 -8.39 -9.67
N THR A 173 12.87 -8.66 -9.88
CA THR A 173 12.43 -9.44 -11.04
C THR A 173 12.63 -8.71 -12.37
N VAL A 174 12.50 -7.38 -12.37
CA VAL A 174 12.85 -6.53 -13.52
C VAL A 174 14.36 -6.52 -13.76
N TYR A 175 15.19 -6.51 -12.72
CA TYR A 175 16.64 -6.65 -12.87
C TYR A 175 17.02 -8.00 -13.48
N LEU A 176 16.35 -9.09 -13.08
CA LEU A 176 16.55 -10.40 -13.67
C LEU A 176 16.19 -10.43 -15.17
N ASP A 177 15.26 -9.60 -15.66
CA ASP A 177 15.05 -9.44 -17.11
C ASP A 177 16.31 -8.93 -17.82
N GLY A 178 16.95 -7.89 -17.28
CA GLY A 178 18.15 -7.30 -17.88
C GLY A 178 19.40 -8.21 -17.83
N LYS A 179 19.44 -9.18 -16.93
CA LYS A 179 20.56 -10.14 -16.80
C LYS A 179 20.58 -11.21 -17.91
N TYR A 180 19.44 -11.45 -18.56
CA TYR A 180 19.27 -12.49 -19.58
C TYR A 180 19.09 -11.93 -21.01
N ILE A 181 19.37 -10.63 -21.20
CA ILE A 181 19.53 -9.97 -22.50
C ILE A 181 20.99 -10.09 -22.94
#